data_AF-G9BG45-F1
#
_entry.id   AF-G9BG45-F1
#
_cell.length_a   1.000
_cell.length_b   1.000
_cell.length_c   1.000
_cell.angle_alpha   90.00
_cell.angle_beta   90.00
_cell.angle_gamma   90.00
#
_symmetry.space_group_name_H-M   'P 1'
#
loop_
_entity.id
_entity.type
_entity.pdbx_description
1 polymer ?
#
loop_
_entity_poly.entity_id
_entity_poly.type
_entity_poly.pdbx_seq_one_letter_code
_entity_poly.pdbx_strand_id
1 'polypeptide(L)'
;MLFSLIFISLLILTIMLLSFLIPYNSFFNTSFFSSFECGLENLNLKTTFSLRFFILTLIFLLFDIEMVILIPLSLMSFVSPFMALLISLPFILSLNLTLKYEKDLQNLK
;
A
#
# COMPACT_ATOMS: atom_id res chain seq x y z
N MET A 1 29.47 0.21 -4.77
CA MET A 1 28.12 0.76 -4.55
C MET A 1 27.81 1.97 -5.45
N LEU A 2 28.65 3.01 -5.48
CA LEU A 2 28.40 4.18 -6.35
C LEU A 2 28.37 3.82 -7.86
N PHE A 3 29.32 3.00 -8.31
CA PHE A 3 29.38 2.55 -9.71
C PHE A 3 28.15 1.73 -10.14
N SER A 4 27.64 0.85 -9.26
CA SER A 4 26.45 0.05 -9.54
C SER A 4 25.18 0.92 -9.61
N LEU A 5 25.07 1.96 -8.78
CA LEU A 5 23.94 2.90 -8.83
C LEU A 5 23.95 3.71 -10.14
N ILE A 6 25.12 4.18 -10.56
CA ILE A 6 25.28 4.91 -11.83
C ILE A 6 24.89 4.01 -13.00
N PHE A 7 25.35 2.76 -13.02
CA PHE A 7 25.01 1.80 -14.07
C PHE A 7 23.51 1.53 -14.18
N ILE A 8 22.83 1.31 -13.05
CA ILE A 8 21.37 1.09 -13.02
C ILE A 8 20.62 2.34 -13.52
N SER A 9 21.03 3.54 -13.09
CA SER A 9 20.38 4.79 -13.53
C SER A 9 20.50 5.03 -15.04
N LEU A 10 21.66 4.71 -15.62
CA LEU A 10 21.90 4.82 -17.07
C LEU A 10 21.06 3.81 -17.84
N LEU A 11 20.91 2.58 -17.33
CA LEU A 11 20.07 1.55 -17.94
C LEU A 11 18.60 1.96 -17.98
N ILE A 12 18.08 2.56 -16.91
CA ILE A 12 16.70 3.05 -16.86
C ILE A 12 16.52 4.20 -17.86
N LEU A 13 17.47 5.13 -17.92
CA LEU A 13 17.42 6.26 -18.84
C LEU A 13 17.42 5.81 -20.30
N THR A 14 18.25 4.83 -20.67
CA THR A 14 18.29 4.31 -22.04
C THR A 14 16.99 3.63 -22.41
N ILE A 15 16.41 2.81 -21.53
CA ILE A 15 15.12 2.15 -21.77
C ILE A 15 14.00 3.19 -21.97
N MET A 16 13.96 4.24 -21.14
CA MET A 16 12.99 5.33 -21.28
C MET A 16 13.16 6.09 -22.60
N LEU A 17 14.39 6.41 -22.99
CA LEU A 17 14.67 7.08 -24.27
C LEU A 17 14.29 6.21 -25.46
N LEU A 18 14.60 4.91 -25.41
CA LEU A 18 14.16 3.97 -26.44
C LEU A 18 12.63 3.91 -26.53
N SER A 19 11.92 3.88 -25.40
CA SER A 19 10.45 3.85 -25.38
C SER A 19 9.81 5.10 -26.01
N PHE A 20 10.45 6.26 -25.88
CA PHE A 20 10.00 7.50 -26.50
C PHE A 20 10.34 7.57 -27.99
N LEU A 21 11.49 7.03 -28.38
CA LEU A 21 11.96 7.04 -29.77
C LEU A 21 11.24 6.03 -30.65
N ILE A 22 10.65 4.97 -30.09
CA ILE A 22 9.80 4.03 -30.83
C ILE A 22 8.48 4.75 -31.14
N PRO A 23 8.21 5.15 -32.40
CA PRO A 23 6.95 5.78 -32.72
C PRO A 23 5.85 4.71 -32.61
N TYR A 24 5.04 4.78 -31.56
CA TYR A 24 3.78 4.04 -31.51
C TYR A 24 2.84 4.72 -32.50
N ASN A 25 2.67 4.11 -33.66
CA ASN A 25 1.64 4.50 -34.63
C ASN A 25 0.26 4.09 -34.10
N SER A 26 -0.14 4.57 -32.91
CA SER A 26 -1.58 4.71 -32.63
C SER A 26 -2.07 5.76 -33.59
N PHE A 27 -2.85 5.33 -34.58
CA PHE A 27 -3.84 6.21 -35.18
C PHE A 27 -4.43 7.08 -34.07
N PHE A 28 -4.27 8.40 -34.20
CA PHE A 28 -4.80 9.44 -33.31
C PHE A 28 -6.34 9.44 -33.37
N ASN A 29 -6.97 8.29 -33.17
CA ASN A 29 -8.39 8.20 -32.95
C ASN A 29 -8.57 8.65 -31.50
N THR A 30 -9.17 9.81 -31.34
CA THR A 30 -9.56 10.40 -30.06
C THR A 30 -10.37 9.42 -29.19
N SER A 31 -10.97 8.39 -29.79
CA SER A 31 -11.67 7.29 -29.11
C SER A 31 -10.78 6.28 -28.37
N PHE A 32 -9.49 6.17 -28.71
CA PHE A 32 -8.53 5.38 -27.92
C PHE A 32 -7.90 6.20 -26.78
N PHE A 33 -7.94 7.54 -26.90
CA PHE A 33 -7.49 8.48 -25.87
C PHE A 33 -8.61 8.94 -24.94
N SER A 34 -9.88 8.72 -25.30
CA SER A 34 -10.98 8.81 -24.35
C SER A 34 -10.88 7.66 -23.36
N SER A 35 -11.14 7.93 -22.08
CA SER A 35 -11.42 6.88 -21.10
C SER A 35 -12.44 5.90 -21.70
N PHE A 36 -12.30 4.61 -21.36
CA PHE A 36 -13.23 3.55 -21.78
C PHE A 36 -14.63 3.79 -21.17
N GLU A 37 -15.34 4.78 -21.70
CA GLU A 37 -16.62 5.28 -21.19
C GLU A 37 -17.55 5.72 -22.33
N CYS A 38 -17.23 5.38 -23.59
CA CYS A 38 -18.09 5.68 -24.73
C CYS A 38 -19.43 4.92 -24.61
N GLY A 39 -20.35 5.50 -23.84
CA GLY A 39 -21.67 4.98 -23.49
C GLY A 39 -22.18 5.33 -22.08
N LEU A 40 -21.33 5.78 -21.15
CA LEU A 40 -21.77 6.23 -19.83
C LEU A 40 -21.59 7.75 -19.73
N GLU A 41 -22.69 8.49 -19.90
CA GLU A 41 -22.78 9.87 -19.42
C GLU A 41 -22.28 9.89 -17.97
N ASN A 42 -21.42 10.86 -17.63
CA ASN A 42 -20.87 11.03 -16.28
C ASN A 42 -21.99 11.07 -15.24
N LEU A 43 -22.36 9.89 -14.74
CA LEU A 43 -23.34 9.69 -13.69
C LEU A 43 -22.68 10.18 -12.40
N ASN A 44 -22.78 11.49 -12.21
CA ASN A 44 -22.54 12.20 -10.98
C ASN A 44 -21.11 12.05 -10.42
N LEU A 45 -20.37 13.17 -10.38
CA LEU A 45 -19.13 13.40 -9.62
C LEU A 45 -19.31 13.27 -8.09
N LYS A 46 -20.17 12.37 -7.65
CA LYS A 46 -20.46 11.98 -6.27
C LYS A 46 -20.62 10.46 -6.21
N THR A 47 -19.69 9.71 -6.80
CA THR A 47 -19.47 8.35 -6.33
C THR A 47 -18.92 8.48 -4.91
N THR A 48 -19.79 8.37 -3.91
CA THR A 48 -19.39 8.32 -2.51
C THR A 48 -18.38 7.18 -2.37
N PHE A 49 -17.15 7.53 -2.00
CA PHE A 49 -16.11 6.54 -1.73
C PHE A 49 -16.67 5.51 -0.74
N SER A 50 -16.46 4.23 -1.03
CA SER A 50 -16.97 3.20 -0.14
C SER A 50 -16.20 3.28 1.18
N LEU A 51 -16.92 3.54 2.27
CA LEU A 51 -16.34 3.63 3.61
C LEU A 51 -15.58 2.36 4.02
N ARG A 52 -15.86 1.24 3.34
CA ARG A 52 -15.14 -0.04 3.49
C ARG A 52 -13.64 0.11 3.24
N PHE A 53 -13.24 0.78 2.15
CA PHE A 53 -11.81 0.97 1.87
C PHE A 53 -11.15 1.92 2.86
N PHE A 54 -11.88 2.94 3.33
CA PHE A 54 -11.38 3.88 4.33
C PHE A 54 -11.10 3.18 5.67
N ILE A 55 -12.04 2.35 6.14
CA ILE A 55 -11.88 1.59 7.38
C ILE A 55 -10.70 0.61 7.27
N LEU A 56 -10.53 -0.04 6.12
CA LEU A 56 -9.42 -0.97 5.89
C LEU A 56 -8.06 -0.26 5.94
N THR A 57 -7.95 0.94 5.35
CA THR A 57 -6.72 1.76 5.46
C THR A 57 -6.43 2.22 6.89
N LEU A 58 -7.48 2.51 7.67
CA LEU A 58 -7.32 2.96 9.05
C LEU A 58 -6.86 1.81 9.96
N ILE A 59 -7.42 0.61 9.78
CA ILE A 59 -6.99 -0.62 10.45
C ILE A 59 -5.51 -0.93 10.14
N PHE A 60 -5.13 -0.87 8.85
CA PHE A 60 -3.74 -1.11 8.44
C PHE A 60 -2.76 -0.11 9.08
N LEU A 61 -3.13 1.17 9.10
CA LEU A 61 -2.32 2.21 9.73
C LEU A 61 -2.16 1.99 11.25
N LEU A 62 -3.21 1.56 11.94
CA LEU A 62 -3.14 1.21 13.37
C LEU A 62 -2.21 0.02 13.62
N PHE A 63 -2.31 -1.03 12.82
CA PHE A 63 -1.43 -2.21 12.91
C PHE A 63 0.03 -1.83 12.70
N ASP A 64 0.33 -0.99 11.71
CA ASP A 64 1.69 -0.52 11.44
C ASP A 64 2.29 0.26 12.63
N ILE A 65 1.50 1.10 13.30
CA ILE A 65 1.94 1.82 14.50
C ILE A 65 2.27 0.85 15.65
N GLU A 66 1.43 -0.16 15.87
CA GLU A 66 1.66 -1.18 16.90
C GLU A 66 2.96 -1.98 16.62
N MET A 67 3.23 -2.30 15.36
CA MET A 67 4.46 -2.98 14.96
C MET A 67 5.71 -2.14 15.19
N VAL A 68 5.66 -0.83 14.91
CA VAL A 68 6.78 0.10 15.19
C VAL A 68 7.13 0.12 16.69
N ILE A 69 6.13 -0.01 17.58
CA ILE A 69 6.33 -0.03 19.04
C ILE A 69 6.86 -1.39 19.52
N LEU A 70 6.43 -2.50 18.91
CA LEU A 70 6.87 -3.85 19.30
C LEU A 70 8.34 -4.14 18.97
N ILE A 71 8.89 -3.57 17.89
CA ILE A 71 10.28 -3.76 17.48
C ILE A 71 11.28 -3.38 18.59
N PRO A 72 11.28 -2.16 19.18
CA PRO A 72 12.19 -1.81 20.27
C PRO A 72 11.93 -2.63 21.54
N LEU A 73 10.68 -3.04 21.79
CA LEU A 73 10.35 -3.95 22.89
C LEU A 73 11.01 -5.32 22.75
N SER A 74 11.11 -5.84 21.51
CA SER A 74 11.81 -7.09 21.24
C SER A 74 13.30 -7.00 21.59
N LEU A 75 13.92 -5.84 21.38
CA LEU A 75 15.31 -5.60 21.77
C LEU A 75 15.48 -5.51 23.29
N MET A 76 14.49 -4.98 24.02
CA MET A 76 14.50 -4.96 25.49
C MET A 76 14.38 -6.35 26.12
N SER A 77 13.89 -7.35 25.38
CA SER A 77 13.79 -8.74 25.87
C SER A 77 15.16 -9.36 26.18
N PHE A 78 16.24 -8.87 25.55
CA PHE A 78 17.60 -9.32 25.84
C PHE A 78 18.13 -8.84 27.19
N VAL A 79 17.60 -7.72 27.71
CA VAL A 79 18.03 -7.13 28.99
C VAL A 79 17.10 -7.55 30.13
N SER A 80 15.79 -7.47 29.91
CA SER A 80 14.78 -7.79 30.92
C SER A 80 13.60 -8.53 30.29
N PRO A 81 13.66 -9.88 30.16
CA PRO A 81 12.66 -10.65 29.43
C PRO A 81 11.28 -10.59 30.08
N PHE A 82 11.22 -10.61 31.41
CA PHE A 82 9.95 -10.59 32.14
C PHE A 82 9.19 -9.26 31.96
N MET A 83 9.89 -8.13 32.03
CA MET A 83 9.29 -6.82 31.83
C MET A 83 8.89 -6.60 30.37
N ALA A 84 9.73 -7.02 29.41
CA ALA A 84 9.40 -6.96 27.99
C ALA A 84 8.13 -7.78 27.68
N LEU A 85 8.01 -8.98 28.25
CA LEU A 85 6.84 -9.83 28.08
C LEU A 85 5.58 -9.17 28.64
N LEU A 86 5.63 -8.68 29.89
CA LEU A 86 4.50 -7.98 30.52
C LEU A 86 3.99 -6.79 29.70
N ILE A 87 4.91 -6.00 29.13
CA ILE A 87 4.54 -4.83 28.33
C ILE A 87 4.06 -5.25 26.93
N SER A 88 4.62 -6.30 26.32
CA SER A 88 4.21 -6.78 25.00
C SER A 88 2.86 -7.50 24.96
N LEU A 89 2.46 -8.17 26.04
CA LEU A 89 1.22 -8.95 26.12
C LEU A 89 -0.05 -8.17 25.70
N PRO A 90 -0.32 -6.94 26.20
CA PRO A 90 -1.49 -6.18 25.77
C PRO A 90 -1.46 -5.84 24.28
N PHE A 91 -0.29 -5.51 23.71
CA PHE A 91 -0.15 -5.22 22.27
C PHE A 91 -0.40 -6.47 21.42
N ILE A 92 0.07 -7.65 21.85
CA ILE A 92 -0.19 -8.89 21.13
C ILE A 92 -1.69 -9.24 21.17
N LEU A 93 -2.38 -8.94 22.28
CA LEU A 93 -3.83 -9.13 22.39
C LEU A 93 -4.61 -8.15 21.51
N SER A 94 -4.24 -6.86 21.46
CA SER A 94 -4.86 -5.88 20.58
C SER A 94 -4.69 -6.25 19.11
N LEU A 95 -3.50 -6.71 18.71
CA LEU A 95 -3.23 -7.19 17.36
C LEU A 95 -4.19 -8.32 16.94
N ASN A 96 -4.39 -9.32 17.80
CA ASN A 96 -5.31 -10.43 17.52
C ASN A 96 -6.77 -9.95 17.37
N LEU A 97 -7.19 -8.96 18.15
CA LEU A 97 -8.53 -8.37 18.05
C LEU A 97 -8.71 -7.61 16.73
N THR A 98 -7.74 -6.77 16.37
CA THR A 98 -7.73 -6.00 15.12
C THR A 98 -7.78 -6.91 13.90
N LEU A 99 -7.01 -8.00 13.90
CA LEU A 99 -6.95 -8.97 12.81
C LEU A 99 -8.26 -9.76 12.67
N LYS A 100 -8.93 -10.06 13.78
CA LYS A 100 -10.27 -10.67 13.76
C LYS A 100 -11.30 -9.71 13.18
N TYR A 101 -11.28 -8.45 13.61
CA TYR A 101 -12.18 -7.42 13.09
C TYR A 101 -12.02 -7.22 11.58
N GLU A 102 -10.78 -7.19 11.08
CA GLU A 102 -10.52 -7.08 9.64
C GLU A 102 -11.13 -8.25 8.86
N LYS A 103 -10.95 -9.49 9.33
CA LYS A 103 -11.53 -10.69 8.70
C LYS A 103 -13.05 -10.65 8.68
N ASP A 104 -13.68 -10.25 9.79
CA ASP A 104 -15.13 -10.13 9.87
C ASP A 104 -15.66 -9.04 8.91
N LEU A 105 -14.93 -7.93 8.76
CA LEU A 105 -15.26 -6.85 7.82
C LEU A 105 -15.17 -7.31 6.34
N GLN A 106 -14.24 -8.21 6.03
CA GLN A 106 -14.09 -8.79 4.70
C GLN A 106 -15.16 -9.84 4.37
N ASN A 107 -15.65 -10.59 5.38
CA ASN A 107 -16.69 -11.60 5.23
C ASN A 107 -18.11 -11.00 5.01
N LEU A 108 -18.33 -9.73 5.34
CA LEU A 108 -19.60 -9.01 5.11
C LEU A 108 -19.78 -8.51 3.66
N LYS A 109 -19.15 -9.20 2.70
CA LYS A 109 -19.33 -8.98 1.26
C LYS A 109 -20.42 -9.90 0.70
#